data_AF-A0A945ME03-F1
#
_entry.id   AF-A0A945ME03-F1
#
_cell.length_a   1.000
_cell.length_b   1.000
_cell.length_c   1.000
_cell.angle_alpha   90.00
_cell.angle_beta   90.00
_cell.angle_gamma   90.00
#
_symmetry.space_group_name_H-M   'P 1'
#
loop_
_entity.id
_entity.type
_entity.pdbx_description
1 polymer ?
#
loop_
_entity_poly.entity_id
_entity_poly.type
_entity_poly.pdbx_seq_one_letter_code
_entity_poly.pdbx_strand_id
1 'polypeptide(L)'
;MTKKLNSVNWPNTHADFASLLPEVSGNEINGLNETEVRKALPFFWHPHDQHEFGELATEVVNIQRRSPEITEHYSREAPRGPKIIKKAANCLEKTSDDWTKIVKHFALNNEADDIRITNMSPLYVYEGYKIDEPRIIVIGVTMDHDELDKIPASLTNPASAVEVARQYNRAARVCRELTNFILSKGFEAKAWAGPFASNLNMMPAAIDSGMGTLGKHGSLIHGEFGSSFRLSAVTTDMPLICDEPRDIGAEDFCANCQICVKVCPPGAIFEEKQMVRGVKKWFVDFDKCIPTFGEALGCAACIAKCPWSTPGRAPKLTQKMLDRRRKKYAD
;
A
#
# COMPACT_ATOMS: atom_id res chain seq x y z
N MET A 1 11.30 17.39 -20.62
CA MET A 1 10.61 16.18 -20.09
C MET A 1 9.09 16.33 -20.00
N THR A 2 8.53 17.52 -19.82
CA THR A 2 7.07 17.76 -19.77
C THR A 2 6.32 17.57 -21.10
N LYS A 3 6.96 17.81 -22.26
CA LYS A 3 6.32 17.62 -23.59
C LYS A 3 6.03 16.16 -23.99
N LYS A 4 6.60 15.15 -23.30
CA LYS A 4 6.38 13.72 -23.60
C LYS A 4 5.31 13.05 -22.72
N LEU A 5 4.72 13.77 -21.75
CA LEU A 5 3.72 13.20 -20.84
C LEU A 5 2.28 13.31 -21.38
N ASN A 6 2.05 14.21 -22.34
CA ASN A 6 0.73 14.42 -22.97
C ASN A 6 0.44 13.46 -24.13
N SER A 7 1.30 12.48 -24.41
CA SER A 7 1.16 11.56 -25.55
C SER A 7 0.76 10.13 -25.15
N VAL A 8 0.36 9.91 -23.90
CA VAL A 8 -0.17 8.62 -23.47
C VAL A 8 -1.67 8.62 -23.69
N ASN A 9 -2.15 7.82 -24.65
CA ASN A 9 -3.57 7.54 -24.82
C ASN A 9 -4.01 6.62 -23.69
N TRP A 10 -4.52 7.22 -22.61
CA TRP A 10 -5.28 6.51 -21.59
C TRP A 10 -6.62 6.04 -22.19
N PRO A 11 -7.26 5.02 -21.61
CA PRO A 11 -8.62 4.65 -22.00
C PRO A 11 -9.50 5.90 -22.04
N ASN A 12 -10.00 6.27 -23.23
CA ASN A 12 -10.56 7.60 -23.47
C ASN A 12 -12.03 7.72 -23.02
N THR A 13 -12.65 6.67 -22.46
CA THR A 13 -14.06 6.71 -22.10
C THR A 13 -14.38 5.83 -20.91
N HIS A 14 -14.73 6.45 -19.78
CA HIS A 14 -15.29 5.81 -18.57
C HIS A 14 -16.74 5.33 -18.74
N ALA A 15 -17.22 5.14 -19.97
CA ALA A 15 -18.65 4.92 -20.24
C ALA A 15 -19.17 3.64 -19.59
N ASP A 16 -18.34 2.59 -19.57
CA ASP A 16 -18.68 1.30 -18.95
C ASP A 16 -18.62 1.37 -17.41
N PHE A 17 -17.81 2.27 -16.86
CA PHE A 17 -17.66 2.47 -15.41
C PHE A 17 -18.68 3.45 -14.83
N ALA A 18 -19.09 4.45 -15.61
CA ALA A 18 -20.02 5.49 -15.16
C ALA A 18 -21.39 4.93 -14.78
N SER A 19 -21.84 3.85 -15.43
CA SER A 19 -23.09 3.15 -15.09
C SER A 19 -23.00 2.31 -13.81
N LEU A 20 -21.78 1.94 -13.39
CA LEU A 20 -21.52 1.14 -12.19
C LEU A 20 -21.15 1.99 -10.98
N LEU A 21 -20.95 3.31 -11.16
CA LEU A 21 -20.72 4.22 -10.05
C LEU A 21 -22.02 4.38 -9.25
N PRO A 22 -22.00 4.14 -7.93
CA PRO A 22 -23.16 4.38 -7.09
C PRO A 22 -23.42 5.90 -6.95
N GLU A 23 -24.61 6.26 -6.46
CA GLU A 23 -24.94 7.66 -6.17
C GLU A 23 -24.08 8.24 -5.02
N VAL A 24 -23.59 7.39 -4.12
CA VAL A 24 -22.75 7.78 -2.98
C VAL A 24 -21.33 8.04 -3.44
N SER A 25 -20.71 9.12 -2.94
CA SER A 25 -19.31 9.42 -3.21
C SER A 25 -18.36 8.54 -2.38
N GLY A 26 -17.36 7.95 -3.03
CA GLY A 26 -16.29 7.24 -2.34
C GLY A 26 -15.39 8.18 -1.54
N ASN A 27 -15.34 9.46 -1.89
CA ASN A 27 -14.65 10.49 -1.11
C ASN A 27 -15.34 10.73 0.24
N GLU A 28 -16.68 10.73 0.27
CA GLU A 28 -17.47 10.85 1.51
C GLU A 28 -17.27 9.64 2.42
N ILE A 29 -17.29 8.41 1.88
CA ILE A 29 -17.03 7.19 2.67
C ILE A 29 -15.61 7.23 3.28
N ASN A 30 -14.64 7.70 2.49
CA ASN A 30 -13.27 7.93 2.97
C ASN A 30 -13.16 9.10 3.97
N GLY A 31 -14.22 9.87 4.19
CA GLY A 31 -14.28 10.95 5.16
C GLY A 31 -13.54 12.21 4.73
N LEU A 32 -13.53 12.51 3.43
CA LEU A 32 -13.07 13.79 2.92
C LEU A 32 -13.90 14.93 3.53
N ASN A 33 -13.22 15.99 3.98
CA ASN A 33 -13.75 17.16 4.69
C ASN A 33 -14.24 16.91 6.12
N GLU A 34 -14.19 15.68 6.63
CA GLU A 34 -14.53 15.41 8.02
C GLU A 34 -13.43 15.87 8.99
N THR A 35 -13.82 16.60 10.04
CA THR A 35 -12.89 17.15 11.05
C THR A 35 -12.68 16.24 12.25
N GLU A 36 -13.54 15.23 12.44
CA GLU A 36 -13.44 14.32 13.57
C GLU A 36 -12.62 13.08 13.23
N VAL A 37 -11.79 12.65 14.19
CA VAL A 37 -11.00 11.43 14.05
C VAL A 37 -11.92 10.22 14.22
N ARG A 38 -11.97 9.38 13.17
CA ARG A 38 -12.68 8.08 13.20
C ARG A 38 -11.93 7.01 12.41
N LYS A 39 -12.33 5.75 12.62
CA LYS A 39 -11.87 4.61 11.83
C LYS A 39 -12.28 4.76 10.36
N ALA A 40 -11.51 4.12 9.49
CA ALA A 40 -11.91 3.98 8.10
C ALA A 40 -13.12 3.01 8.03
N LEU A 41 -14.06 3.28 7.12
CA LEU A 41 -15.17 2.36 6.85
C LEU A 41 -14.71 1.26 5.89
N PRO A 42 -15.30 0.06 5.96
CA PRO A 42 -15.13 -0.96 4.92
C PRO A 42 -15.50 -0.38 3.56
N PHE A 43 -14.61 -0.53 2.58
CA PHE A 43 -14.72 0.14 1.28
C PHE A 43 -13.96 -0.59 0.16
N PHE A 44 -14.43 -0.44 -1.09
CA PHE A 44 -14.00 -0.91 -2.42
C PHE A 44 -13.35 -2.29 -2.57
N TRP A 45 -12.35 -2.63 -1.76
CA TRP A 45 -11.64 -3.92 -1.79
C TRP A 45 -12.13 -4.92 -0.74
N HIS A 46 -13.17 -4.57 0.01
CA HIS A 46 -13.86 -5.47 0.91
C HIS A 46 -14.82 -6.39 0.12
N PRO A 47 -15.42 -7.41 0.75
CA PRO A 47 -16.47 -8.19 0.11
C PRO A 47 -17.55 -7.29 -0.51
N HIS A 48 -17.90 -7.57 -1.77
CA HIS A 48 -18.75 -6.73 -2.61
C HIS A 48 -20.15 -6.46 -2.02
N ASP A 49 -20.63 -7.32 -1.13
CA ASP A 49 -21.91 -7.22 -0.44
C ASP A 49 -21.87 -6.33 0.82
N GLN A 50 -20.71 -5.75 1.15
CA GLN A 50 -20.54 -4.90 2.34
C GLN A 50 -20.53 -3.39 2.05
N HIS A 51 -20.62 -2.97 0.79
CA HIS A 51 -20.59 -1.56 0.40
C HIS A 51 -21.19 -1.31 -0.99
N GLU A 52 -21.57 -0.07 -1.25
CA GLU A 52 -22.27 0.40 -2.46
C GLU A 52 -21.44 0.25 -3.73
N PHE A 53 -20.12 0.19 -3.61
CA PHE A 53 -19.18 0.04 -4.74
C PHE A 53 -18.92 -1.42 -5.15
N GLY A 54 -19.70 -2.38 -4.66
CA GLY A 54 -19.46 -3.81 -4.84
C GLY A 54 -19.45 -4.28 -6.30
N GLU A 55 -20.41 -3.82 -7.10
CA GLU A 55 -20.50 -4.14 -8.52
C GLU A 55 -19.31 -3.56 -9.28
N LEU A 56 -18.96 -2.29 -9.01
CA LEU A 56 -17.81 -1.63 -9.60
C LEU A 56 -16.50 -2.35 -9.28
N ALA A 57 -16.29 -2.71 -8.01
CA ALA A 57 -15.11 -3.45 -7.58
C ALA A 57 -15.01 -4.83 -8.26
N THR A 58 -16.14 -5.50 -8.42
CA THR A 58 -16.23 -6.77 -9.16
C THR A 58 -15.82 -6.58 -10.62
N GLU A 59 -16.28 -5.51 -11.28
CA GLU A 59 -15.94 -5.25 -12.67
C GLU A 59 -14.46 -4.90 -12.86
N VAL A 60 -13.85 -4.17 -11.93
CA VAL A 60 -12.38 -3.95 -11.94
C VAL A 60 -11.63 -5.29 -11.96
N VAL A 61 -12.04 -6.24 -11.12
CA VAL A 61 -11.42 -7.57 -11.09
C VAL A 61 -11.71 -8.35 -12.38
N ASN A 62 -12.93 -8.25 -12.93
CA ASN A 62 -13.28 -8.90 -14.19
C ASN A 62 -12.42 -8.40 -15.36
N ILE A 63 -12.16 -7.09 -15.43
CA ILE A 63 -11.31 -6.50 -16.48
C ILE A 63 -9.87 -6.99 -16.34
N GLN A 64 -9.33 -7.04 -15.12
CA GLN A 64 -8.02 -7.64 -14.87
C GLN A 64 -7.96 -9.10 -15.33
N ARG A 65 -9.03 -9.87 -15.12
CA ARG A 65 -9.15 -11.27 -15.54
C ARG A 65 -9.24 -11.49 -17.06
N ARG A 66 -9.44 -10.43 -17.86
CA ARG A 66 -9.40 -10.51 -19.32
C ARG A 66 -7.97 -10.72 -19.86
N SER A 67 -6.93 -10.43 -19.05
CA SER A 67 -5.55 -10.78 -19.37
C SER A 67 -5.19 -12.14 -18.74
N PRO A 68 -4.80 -13.15 -19.55
CA PRO A 68 -4.32 -14.42 -19.03
C PRO A 68 -3.10 -14.27 -18.11
N GLU A 69 -2.18 -13.35 -18.44
CA GLU A 69 -0.94 -13.09 -17.69
C GLU A 69 -1.23 -12.54 -16.30
N ILE A 70 -2.19 -11.63 -16.17
CA ILE A 70 -2.63 -11.14 -14.86
C ILE A 70 -3.37 -12.24 -14.10
N THR A 71 -4.23 -12.99 -14.79
CA THR A 71 -5.05 -14.06 -14.20
C THR A 71 -4.21 -15.17 -13.58
N GLU A 72 -3.11 -15.57 -14.23
CA GLU A 72 -2.18 -16.57 -13.72
C GLU A 72 -1.70 -16.22 -12.30
N HIS A 73 -1.39 -14.95 -12.04
CA HIS A 73 -0.93 -14.47 -10.74
C HIS A 73 -2.02 -14.32 -9.68
N TYR A 74 -3.30 -14.31 -10.05
CA TYR A 74 -4.42 -14.27 -9.09
C TYR A 74 -5.21 -15.58 -9.05
N SER A 75 -4.69 -16.63 -9.69
CA SER A 75 -5.24 -17.97 -9.69
C SER A 75 -5.18 -18.65 -8.31
N ARG A 76 -5.85 -19.80 -8.16
CA ARG A 76 -5.78 -20.58 -6.92
C ARG A 76 -4.42 -21.24 -6.73
N GLU A 77 -3.71 -21.45 -7.83
CA GLU A 77 -2.38 -22.03 -7.93
C GLU A 77 -1.27 -20.99 -7.72
N ALA A 78 -1.61 -19.69 -7.68
CA ALA A 78 -0.65 -18.62 -7.50
C ALA A 78 0.22 -18.84 -6.24
N PRO A 79 1.55 -18.60 -6.32
CA PRO A 79 2.47 -18.91 -5.24
C PRO A 79 2.36 -17.87 -4.11
N ARG A 80 1.33 -18.01 -3.28
CA ARG A 80 0.97 -17.09 -2.20
C ARG A 80 1.46 -17.52 -0.83
N GLY A 81 2.30 -18.55 -0.76
CA GLY A 81 2.92 -19.03 0.47
C GLY A 81 2.20 -20.24 1.09
N PRO A 82 2.75 -20.76 2.18
CA PRO A 82 2.28 -21.99 2.81
C PRO A 82 0.88 -21.82 3.39
N LYS A 83 0.21 -22.95 3.63
CA LYS A 83 -1.00 -22.97 4.47
C LYS A 83 -0.63 -22.59 5.90
N ILE A 84 -1.52 -21.86 6.57
CA ILE A 84 -1.32 -21.46 7.96
C ILE A 84 -1.41 -22.70 8.86
N ILE A 85 -0.41 -22.88 9.72
CA ILE A 85 -0.35 -24.00 10.68
C ILE A 85 -1.11 -23.69 11.97
N LYS A 86 -1.27 -24.68 12.84
CA LYS A 86 -1.75 -24.43 14.21
C LYS A 86 -0.60 -23.92 15.08
N LYS A 87 -0.91 -23.03 16.03
CA LYS A 87 0.02 -22.57 17.06
C LYS A 87 0.61 -23.74 17.84
N ALA A 88 1.90 -23.71 18.11
CA ALA A 88 2.56 -24.67 18.97
C ALA A 88 2.05 -24.53 20.42
N ALA A 89 1.91 -25.66 21.14
CA ALA A 89 1.41 -25.65 22.51
C ALA A 89 2.38 -24.99 23.49
N ASN A 90 3.69 -25.15 23.26
CA ASN A 90 4.74 -24.59 24.11
C ASN A 90 5.21 -23.26 23.54
N CYS A 91 5.19 -22.23 24.36
CA CYS A 91 5.80 -20.94 24.06
C CYS A 91 7.28 -20.98 24.38
N LEU A 92 8.12 -20.58 23.42
CA LEU A 92 9.56 -20.47 23.65
C LEU A 92 9.87 -19.14 24.32
N GLU A 93 10.60 -19.19 25.43
CA GLU A 93 10.99 -17.99 26.17
C GLU A 93 12.29 -17.40 25.61
N LYS A 94 12.20 -16.15 25.15
CA LYS A 94 13.33 -15.27 24.82
C LYS A 94 12.96 -13.83 25.15
N THR A 95 13.96 -12.96 25.21
CA THR A 95 13.72 -11.53 25.41
C THR A 95 13.02 -10.91 24.20
N SER A 96 12.35 -9.76 24.40
CA SER A 96 11.73 -9.02 23.28
C SER A 96 12.76 -8.59 22.24
N ASP A 97 13.98 -8.26 22.67
CA ASP A 97 15.09 -7.88 21.80
C ASP A 97 15.53 -9.06 20.92
N ASP A 98 15.72 -10.25 21.52
CA ASP A 98 16.05 -11.46 20.77
C ASP A 98 14.96 -11.80 19.75
N TRP A 99 13.69 -11.80 20.17
CA TRP A 99 12.59 -12.07 19.26
C TRP A 99 12.52 -11.07 18.12
N THR A 100 12.73 -9.78 18.41
CA THR A 100 12.77 -8.72 17.39
C THR A 100 13.85 -8.98 16.34
N LYS A 101 15.08 -9.30 16.78
CA LYS A 101 16.17 -9.64 15.86
C LYS A 101 15.85 -10.87 15.03
N ILE A 102 15.30 -11.90 15.66
CA ILE A 102 14.96 -13.17 15.01
C ILE A 102 13.88 -12.98 13.94
N VAL A 103 12.77 -12.29 14.24
CA VAL A 103 11.69 -12.09 13.26
C VAL A 103 12.12 -11.20 12.11
N LYS A 104 12.90 -10.15 12.38
CA LYS A 104 13.44 -9.29 11.33
C LYS A 104 14.36 -10.06 10.41
N HIS A 105 15.30 -10.83 10.98
CA HIS A 105 16.19 -11.67 10.20
C HIS A 105 15.45 -12.75 9.40
N PHE A 106 14.44 -13.39 10.01
CA PHE A 106 13.61 -14.37 9.33
C PHE A 106 12.91 -13.76 8.10
N ALA A 107 12.21 -12.63 8.25
CA ALA A 107 11.49 -12.01 7.15
C ALA A 107 12.42 -11.58 6.01
N LEU A 108 13.56 -10.96 6.32
CA LEU A 108 14.56 -10.52 5.33
C LEU A 108 15.17 -11.70 4.56
N ASN A 109 15.35 -12.86 5.21
CA ASN A 109 15.79 -14.08 4.53
C ASN A 109 14.67 -14.82 3.79
N ASN A 110 13.42 -14.39 3.93
CA ASN A 110 12.23 -14.98 3.31
C ASN A 110 11.54 -13.97 2.39
N GLU A 111 12.32 -13.29 1.55
CA GLU A 111 11.88 -12.37 0.50
C GLU A 111 11.38 -10.98 0.94
N ALA A 112 11.43 -10.57 2.21
CA ALA A 112 11.14 -9.17 2.58
C ALA A 112 12.27 -8.23 2.11
N ASP A 113 11.93 -7.01 1.69
CA ASP A 113 12.93 -5.95 1.46
C ASP A 113 13.05 -4.97 2.63
N ASP A 114 11.97 -4.78 3.40
CA ASP A 114 12.00 -4.12 4.71
C ASP A 114 10.95 -4.74 5.64
N ILE A 115 11.19 -4.63 6.94
CA ILE A 115 10.31 -5.11 8.00
C ILE A 115 10.33 -4.14 9.17
N ARG A 116 9.13 -3.68 9.54
CA ARG A 116 8.94 -2.69 10.60
C ARG A 116 7.88 -3.17 11.58
N ILE A 117 8.00 -2.78 12.83
CA ILE A 117 7.12 -3.24 13.91
C ILE A 117 6.53 -2.01 14.59
N THR A 118 5.23 -2.02 14.89
CA THR A 118 4.61 -1.00 15.74
C THR A 118 3.52 -1.62 16.62
N ASN A 119 3.09 -0.86 17.63
CA ASN A 119 1.96 -1.22 18.46
C ASN A 119 0.67 -1.12 17.64
N MET A 120 -0.27 -2.03 17.88
CA MET A 120 -1.59 -1.93 17.27
C MET A 120 -2.34 -0.70 17.78
N SER A 121 -3.00 0.00 16.86
CA SER A 121 -3.89 1.11 17.14
C SER A 121 -5.30 0.79 16.64
N PRO A 122 -6.36 1.21 17.35
CA PRO A 122 -7.73 1.08 16.86
C PRO A 122 -7.95 1.70 15.48
N LEU A 123 -7.16 2.72 15.08
CA LEU A 123 -7.27 3.39 13.78
C LEU A 123 -6.72 2.55 12.62
N TYR A 124 -6.00 1.46 12.91
CA TYR A 124 -5.56 0.51 11.88
C TYR A 124 -6.65 -0.50 11.54
N VAL A 125 -7.74 -0.55 12.32
CA VAL A 125 -8.84 -1.50 12.12
C VAL A 125 -10.00 -0.76 11.47
N TYR A 126 -10.58 -1.36 10.43
CA TYR A 126 -11.80 -0.82 9.83
C TYR A 126 -12.98 -0.86 10.82
N GLU A 127 -13.94 0.04 10.66
CA GLU A 127 -15.16 0.07 11.47
C GLU A 127 -15.92 -1.26 11.36
N GLY A 128 -16.51 -1.74 12.46
CA GLY A 128 -17.17 -3.05 12.53
C GLY A 128 -16.24 -4.27 12.61
N TYR A 129 -14.92 -4.09 12.46
CA TYR A 129 -13.93 -5.16 12.58
C TYR A 129 -13.17 -5.14 13.91
N LYS A 130 -12.54 -6.28 14.24
CA LYS A 130 -11.72 -6.47 15.44
C LYS A 130 -10.40 -7.16 15.13
N ILE A 131 -9.34 -6.72 15.80
CA ILE A 131 -8.00 -7.33 15.86
C ILE A 131 -7.58 -7.22 17.33
N ASP A 132 -7.20 -8.34 17.94
CA ASP A 132 -6.91 -8.43 19.38
C ASP A 132 -5.41 -8.44 19.67
N GLU A 133 -4.61 -8.80 18.68
CA GLU A 133 -3.16 -8.87 18.85
C GLU A 133 -2.59 -7.46 19.12
N PRO A 134 -1.66 -7.29 20.08
CA PRO A 134 -1.16 -5.98 20.51
C PRO A 134 -0.14 -5.36 19.55
N ARG A 135 0.41 -6.13 18.61
CA ARG A 135 1.47 -5.69 17.71
C ARG A 135 1.18 -6.04 16.27
N ILE A 136 1.76 -5.24 15.39
CA ILE A 136 1.75 -5.44 13.95
C ILE A 136 3.18 -5.36 13.41
N ILE A 137 3.52 -6.35 12.61
CA ILE A 137 4.73 -6.40 11.79
C ILE A 137 4.32 -6.02 10.37
N VAL A 138 4.82 -4.92 9.86
CA VAL A 138 4.61 -4.43 8.49
C VAL A 138 5.78 -4.90 7.63
N ILE A 139 5.49 -5.53 6.49
CA ILE A 139 6.47 -6.08 5.56
C ILE A 139 6.37 -5.29 4.25
N GLY A 140 7.50 -4.78 3.77
CA GLY A 140 7.63 -4.14 2.47
C GLY A 140 8.33 -5.05 1.46
N VAL A 141 7.76 -5.14 0.26
CA VAL A 141 8.42 -5.80 -0.89
C VAL A 141 8.42 -4.87 -2.10
N THR A 142 9.59 -4.63 -2.66
CA THR A 142 9.82 -3.76 -3.81
C THR A 142 9.26 -4.34 -5.08
N MET A 143 8.79 -3.44 -5.95
CA MET A 143 8.46 -3.72 -7.34
C MET A 143 9.64 -3.39 -8.24
N ASP A 144 9.77 -4.10 -9.35
CA ASP A 144 10.64 -3.71 -10.45
C ASP A 144 10.11 -2.40 -11.06
N HIS A 145 10.93 -1.34 -10.98
CA HIS A 145 10.54 -0.02 -11.47
C HIS A 145 10.39 0.01 -13.00
N ASP A 146 11.23 -0.70 -13.74
CA ASP A 146 11.23 -0.69 -15.19
C ASP A 146 10.01 -1.43 -15.72
N GLU A 147 9.59 -2.51 -15.06
CA GLU A 147 8.30 -3.17 -15.35
C GLU A 147 7.11 -2.28 -14.97
N LEU A 148 7.16 -1.63 -13.80
CA LEU A 148 6.11 -0.72 -13.36
C LEU A 148 5.96 0.50 -14.28
N ASP A 149 7.05 1.00 -14.88
CA ASP A 149 7.04 2.18 -15.74
C ASP A 149 6.56 1.91 -17.19
N LYS A 150 6.24 0.65 -17.53
CA LYS A 150 5.57 0.25 -18.78
C LYS A 150 4.07 0.59 -18.79
N ILE A 151 3.70 1.70 -18.17
CA ILE A 151 2.34 2.25 -18.19
C ILE A 151 2.05 2.98 -19.51
N PRO A 152 0.77 3.05 -19.95
CA PRO A 152 -0.41 2.51 -19.29
C PRO A 152 -0.50 1.00 -19.49
N ALA A 153 -1.02 0.28 -18.50
CA ALA A 153 -1.35 -1.12 -18.69
C ALA A 153 -2.57 -1.25 -19.63
N SER A 154 -2.54 -2.26 -20.48
CA SER A 154 -3.65 -2.65 -21.35
C SER A 154 -3.62 -4.17 -21.57
N LEU A 155 -4.64 -4.73 -22.20
CA LEU A 155 -4.66 -6.16 -22.52
C LEU A 155 -3.54 -6.58 -23.48
N THR A 156 -2.99 -5.64 -24.25
CA THR A 156 -1.84 -5.88 -25.14
C THR A 156 -0.50 -5.46 -24.51
N ASN A 157 -0.53 -4.83 -23.34
CA ASN A 157 0.64 -4.41 -22.56
C ASN A 157 0.36 -4.58 -21.05
N PRO A 158 0.27 -5.81 -20.51
CA PRO A 158 -0.11 -6.04 -19.12
C PRO A 158 1.07 -5.93 -18.13
N ALA A 159 2.28 -5.61 -18.59
CA ALA A 159 3.52 -5.75 -17.83
C ALA A 159 3.51 -5.09 -16.44
N SER A 160 3.07 -3.83 -16.35
CA SER A 160 3.00 -3.12 -15.06
C SER A 160 1.96 -3.72 -14.10
N ALA A 161 0.83 -4.22 -14.61
CA ALA A 161 -0.18 -4.90 -13.79
C ALA A 161 0.29 -6.29 -13.33
N VAL A 162 1.02 -7.00 -14.19
CA VAL A 162 1.68 -8.28 -13.86
C VAL A 162 2.73 -8.09 -12.77
N GLU A 163 3.56 -7.05 -12.84
CA GLU A 163 4.51 -6.69 -11.77
C GLU A 163 3.80 -6.51 -10.42
N VAL A 164 2.71 -5.75 -10.41
CA VAL A 164 1.88 -5.56 -9.21
C VAL A 164 1.36 -6.89 -8.66
N ALA A 165 0.81 -7.75 -9.52
CA ALA A 165 0.28 -9.05 -9.11
C ALA A 165 1.38 -9.97 -8.54
N ARG A 166 2.55 -9.98 -9.18
CA ARG A 166 3.73 -10.72 -8.72
C ARG A 166 4.14 -10.31 -7.31
N GLN A 167 4.18 -9.00 -7.03
CA GLN A 167 4.57 -8.53 -5.71
C GLN A 167 3.49 -8.71 -4.63
N TYR A 168 2.21 -8.75 -4.99
CA TYR A 168 1.18 -9.20 -4.04
C TYR A 168 1.39 -10.65 -3.62
N ASN A 169 1.82 -11.52 -4.54
CA ASN A 169 2.13 -12.92 -4.21
C ASN A 169 3.40 -13.04 -3.37
N ARG A 170 4.45 -12.26 -3.69
CA ARG A 170 5.67 -12.17 -2.87
C ARG A 170 5.35 -11.73 -1.44
N ALA A 171 4.62 -10.63 -1.28
CA ALA A 171 4.18 -10.13 0.02
C ALA A 171 3.36 -11.20 0.79
N ALA A 172 2.46 -11.91 0.11
CA ALA A 172 1.69 -12.99 0.71
C ALA A 172 2.59 -14.17 1.17
N ARG A 173 3.61 -14.55 0.40
CA ARG A 173 4.56 -15.60 0.79
C ARG A 173 5.26 -15.26 2.10
N VAL A 174 5.95 -14.12 2.14
CA VAL A 174 6.68 -13.66 3.32
C VAL A 174 5.76 -13.58 4.54
N CYS A 175 4.57 -13.01 4.35
CA CYS A 175 3.58 -12.85 5.42
C CYS A 175 3.14 -14.19 6.01
N ARG A 176 2.85 -15.19 5.16
CA ARG A 176 2.42 -16.53 5.62
C ARG A 176 3.56 -17.35 6.21
N GLU A 177 4.76 -17.27 5.65
CA GLU A 177 5.96 -17.89 6.22
C GLU A 177 6.27 -17.33 7.60
N LEU A 178 6.26 -16.00 7.76
CA LEU A 178 6.50 -15.36 9.05
C LEU A 178 5.40 -15.68 10.06
N THR A 179 4.13 -15.74 9.62
CA THR A 179 3.02 -16.15 10.48
C THR A 179 3.23 -17.58 10.99
N ASN A 180 3.57 -18.53 10.11
CA ASN A 180 3.88 -19.90 10.50
C ASN A 180 5.09 -19.99 11.42
N PHE A 181 6.12 -19.18 11.17
CA PHE A 181 7.26 -19.09 12.06
C PHE A 181 6.83 -18.69 13.47
N ILE A 182 6.07 -17.61 13.62
CA ILE A 182 5.60 -17.10 14.91
C ILE A 182 4.71 -18.14 15.62
N LEU A 183 3.75 -18.74 14.91
CA LEU A 183 2.90 -19.81 15.42
C LEU A 183 3.72 -21.01 15.90
N SER A 184 4.79 -21.37 15.20
CA SER A 184 5.70 -22.46 15.61
C SER A 184 6.49 -22.16 16.90
N LYS A 185 6.56 -20.88 17.30
CA LYS A 185 7.19 -20.45 18.57
C LYS A 185 6.20 -20.33 19.72
N GLY A 186 4.92 -20.63 19.48
CA GLY A 186 3.86 -20.66 20.49
C GLY A 186 3.14 -19.33 20.73
N PHE A 187 3.29 -18.38 19.81
CA PHE A 187 2.62 -17.07 19.84
C PHE A 187 1.45 -17.03 18.85
N GLU A 188 0.41 -16.26 19.17
CA GLU A 188 -0.67 -15.98 18.23
C GLU A 188 -0.16 -15.11 17.08
N ALA A 189 -0.57 -15.44 15.86
CA ALA A 189 -0.27 -14.62 14.70
C ALA A 189 -1.32 -14.77 13.61
N LYS A 190 -1.60 -13.66 12.92
CA LYS A 190 -2.52 -13.62 11.78
C LYS A 190 -1.90 -12.90 10.59
N ALA A 191 -1.93 -13.57 9.45
CA ALA A 191 -1.47 -13.06 8.17
C ALA A 191 -2.50 -12.09 7.54
N TRP A 192 -2.03 -10.92 7.11
CA TRP A 192 -2.80 -9.95 6.35
C TRP A 192 -2.06 -9.65 5.05
N ALA A 193 -2.58 -10.14 3.93
CA ALA A 193 -2.01 -9.93 2.61
C ALA A 193 -3.07 -9.46 1.62
N GLY A 194 -2.73 -8.47 0.78
CA GLY A 194 -3.60 -7.98 -0.29
C GLY A 194 -3.75 -8.98 -1.45
N PRO A 195 -4.47 -8.63 -2.52
CA PRO A 195 -4.94 -7.28 -2.83
C PRO A 195 -6.24 -6.88 -2.13
N PHE A 196 -7.03 -7.85 -1.66
CA PHE A 196 -8.32 -7.58 -1.02
C PHE A 196 -8.14 -7.08 0.42
N ALA A 197 -9.03 -6.19 0.82
CA ALA A 197 -9.10 -5.67 2.17
C ALA A 197 -9.96 -6.56 3.07
N SER A 198 -9.71 -6.47 4.36
CA SER A 198 -10.43 -7.14 5.44
C SER A 198 -10.24 -6.25 6.67
N ASN A 199 -10.10 -6.81 7.87
CA ASN A 199 -10.09 -6.04 9.12
C ASN A 199 -9.02 -4.94 9.19
N LEU A 200 -7.88 -5.10 8.52
CA LEU A 200 -6.68 -4.28 8.69
C LEU A 200 -6.48 -3.24 7.56
N ASN A 201 -6.36 -1.97 7.95
CA ASN A 201 -5.79 -0.88 7.16
C ASN A 201 -4.30 -0.74 7.46
N MET A 202 -3.44 -1.24 6.55
CA MET A 202 -1.99 -1.30 6.75
C MET A 202 -1.29 0.06 6.64
N MET A 203 -1.87 1.03 5.93
CA MET A 203 -1.23 2.32 5.66
C MET A 203 -0.84 3.10 6.93
N PRO A 204 -1.72 3.33 7.92
CA PRO A 204 -1.35 4.02 9.15
C PRO A 204 -0.28 3.25 9.94
N ALA A 205 -0.39 1.92 10.07
CA ALA A 205 0.63 1.10 10.73
C ALA A 205 2.01 1.20 10.06
N ALA A 206 2.05 1.28 8.72
CA ALA A 206 3.28 1.46 7.97
C ALA A 206 3.91 2.84 8.21
N ILE A 207 3.10 3.90 8.36
CA ILE A 207 3.59 5.23 8.72
C ILE A 207 4.16 5.21 10.14
N ASP A 208 3.39 4.68 11.09
CA ASP A 208 3.73 4.69 12.52
C ASP A 208 4.90 3.77 12.88
N SER A 209 5.20 2.78 12.04
CA SER A 209 6.37 1.90 12.16
C SER A 209 7.61 2.42 11.39
N GLY A 210 7.48 3.55 10.69
CA GLY A 210 8.58 4.14 9.91
C GLY A 210 8.89 3.44 8.58
N MET A 211 7.98 2.58 8.08
CA MET A 211 8.08 1.93 6.75
C MET A 211 8.03 2.95 5.60
N GLY A 212 7.43 4.11 5.81
CA GLY A 212 7.45 5.19 4.82
C GLY A 212 6.60 6.38 5.21
N THR A 213 6.72 7.45 4.44
CA THR A 213 5.89 8.66 4.59
C THR A 213 4.80 8.69 3.54
N LEU A 214 3.61 9.17 3.87
CA LEU A 214 2.53 9.37 2.90
C LEU A 214 2.94 10.43 1.85
N GLY A 215 3.01 10.03 0.59
CA GLY A 215 3.28 10.94 -0.54
C GLY A 215 2.03 11.62 -1.07
N LYS A 216 2.22 12.71 -1.85
CA LYS A 216 1.13 13.45 -2.52
C LYS A 216 0.20 12.56 -3.35
N HIS A 217 0.73 11.48 -3.94
CA HIS A 217 -0.03 10.50 -4.71
C HIS A 217 -0.84 9.50 -3.86
N GLY A 218 -0.92 9.68 -2.53
CA GLY A 218 -1.73 8.83 -1.65
C GLY A 218 -1.12 7.47 -1.32
N SER A 219 0.12 7.20 -1.72
CA SER A 219 0.86 5.96 -1.39
C SER A 219 2.11 6.29 -0.58
N LEU A 220 2.72 5.29 0.04
CA LEU A 220 3.94 5.49 0.83
C LEU A 220 5.15 5.78 -0.06
N ILE A 221 6.08 6.56 0.48
CA ILE A 221 7.43 6.77 -0.03
C ILE A 221 8.38 6.19 1.03
N HIS A 222 9.14 5.17 0.66
CA HIS A 222 10.22 4.64 1.48
C HIS A 222 11.56 5.34 1.16
N GLY A 223 12.43 5.45 2.16
CA GLY A 223 13.71 6.16 2.05
C GLY A 223 14.72 5.52 1.10
N GLU A 224 14.61 4.21 0.84
CA GLU A 224 15.56 3.47 -0.01
C GLU A 224 15.02 3.17 -1.41
N PHE A 225 13.77 2.71 -1.51
CA PHE A 225 13.17 2.22 -2.76
C PHE A 225 11.96 3.04 -3.25
N GLY A 226 11.69 4.20 -2.64
CA GLY A 226 10.65 5.12 -3.08
C GLY A 226 9.24 4.55 -2.92
N SER A 227 8.36 4.80 -3.88
CA SER A 227 6.96 4.37 -3.82
C SER A 227 6.66 3.07 -4.58
N SER A 228 7.66 2.48 -5.22
CA SER A 228 7.53 1.23 -5.96
C SER A 228 7.63 0.01 -5.05
N PHE A 229 6.67 -0.16 -4.13
CA PHE A 229 6.62 -1.33 -3.26
C PHE A 229 5.19 -1.69 -2.83
N ARG A 230 5.02 -2.89 -2.28
CA ARG A 230 3.77 -3.44 -1.75
C ARG A 230 3.94 -3.78 -0.27
N LEU A 231 2.80 -3.78 0.43
CA LEU A 231 2.72 -4.10 1.84
C LEU A 231 2.05 -5.46 2.06
N SER A 232 2.47 -6.12 3.13
CA SER A 232 1.70 -7.11 3.86
C SER A 232 1.96 -6.91 5.35
N ALA A 233 1.20 -7.58 6.20
CA ALA A 233 1.38 -7.46 7.63
C ALA A 233 1.07 -8.75 8.38
N VAL A 234 1.67 -8.90 9.56
CA VAL A 234 1.34 -9.95 10.53
C VAL A 234 0.98 -9.28 11.84
N THR A 235 -0.22 -9.56 12.38
CA THR A 235 -0.56 -9.14 13.75
C THR A 235 -0.21 -10.27 14.70
N THR A 236 0.35 -9.97 15.88
CA THR A 236 0.85 -10.99 16.82
C THR A 236 0.89 -10.53 18.28
N ASP A 237 0.81 -11.49 19.20
CA ASP A 237 1.10 -11.30 20.62
C ASP A 237 2.58 -11.55 20.98
N MET A 238 3.43 -11.96 20.03
CA MET A 238 4.87 -12.20 20.26
C MET A 238 5.57 -10.95 20.80
N PRO A 239 6.34 -11.01 21.92
CA PRO A 239 7.07 -9.89 22.51
C PRO A 239 8.12 -9.30 21.54
N LEU A 240 7.85 -8.11 21.01
CA LEU A 240 8.70 -7.40 20.06
C LEU A 240 8.86 -5.93 20.45
N ILE A 241 10.01 -5.36 20.06
CA ILE A 241 10.36 -3.94 20.17
C ILE A 241 9.86 -3.23 18.92
N CYS A 242 9.12 -2.14 19.12
CA CYS A 242 8.59 -1.33 18.03
C CYS A 242 9.69 -0.46 17.40
N ASP A 243 9.58 -0.26 16.10
CA ASP A 243 10.27 0.78 15.37
C ASP A 243 9.57 2.12 15.55
N GLU A 244 10.30 3.20 15.28
CA GLU A 244 9.80 4.57 15.37
C GLU A 244 9.52 5.15 13.98
N PRO A 245 8.57 6.11 13.86
CA PRO A 245 8.37 6.86 12.64
C PRO A 245 9.68 7.48 12.10
N ARG A 246 9.89 7.38 10.80
CA ARG A 246 11.09 7.87 10.12
C ARG A 246 10.75 9.06 9.22
N ASP A 247 11.36 10.20 9.51
CA ASP A 247 11.34 11.35 8.60
C ASP A 247 12.40 11.21 7.52
N ILE A 248 11.96 11.22 6.27
CA ILE A 248 12.82 11.16 5.08
C ILE A 248 12.79 12.46 4.27
N GLY A 249 12.15 13.52 4.76
CA GLY A 249 11.99 14.79 4.04
C GLY A 249 11.05 14.71 2.82
N ALA A 250 10.30 13.61 2.68
CA ALA A 250 9.35 13.42 1.59
C ALA A 250 8.19 14.44 1.62
N GLU A 251 7.78 14.86 2.82
CA GLU A 251 6.75 15.89 3.01
C GLU A 251 7.17 17.24 2.37
N ASP A 252 8.37 17.73 2.67
CA ASP A 252 8.91 18.97 2.09
C ASP A 252 9.04 18.88 0.56
N PHE A 253 9.41 17.70 0.06
CA PHE A 253 9.52 17.45 -1.36
C PHE A 253 8.14 17.47 -2.02
N CYS A 254 7.15 16.79 -1.42
CA CYS A 254 5.79 16.70 -1.93
C CYS A 254 5.09 18.06 -1.95
N ALA A 255 5.35 18.93 -0.98
CA ALA A 255 4.78 20.29 -0.93
C ALA A 255 5.08 21.09 -2.22
N ASN A 256 6.23 20.86 -2.87
CA ASN A 256 6.65 21.62 -4.05
C ASN A 256 6.58 20.81 -5.35
N CYS A 257 6.67 19.48 -5.28
CA CYS A 257 6.62 18.62 -6.45
C CYS A 257 5.18 18.48 -6.98
N GLN A 258 5.01 18.60 -8.30
CA GLN A 258 3.71 18.45 -8.97
C GLN A 258 3.73 17.35 -10.05
N ILE A 259 4.71 16.43 -10.01
CA ILE A 259 4.84 15.40 -11.06
C ILE A 259 3.66 14.44 -11.06
N CYS A 260 3.30 13.88 -9.90
CA CYS A 260 2.16 12.95 -9.81
C CYS A 260 0.84 13.61 -10.26
N VAL A 261 0.60 14.87 -9.87
CA VAL A 261 -0.57 15.66 -10.32
C VAL A 261 -0.59 15.78 -11.84
N LYS A 262 0.53 16.17 -12.45
CA LYS A 262 0.63 16.38 -13.91
C LYS A 262 0.49 15.10 -14.74
N VAL A 263 0.84 13.94 -14.18
CA VAL A 263 0.74 12.65 -14.90
C VAL A 263 -0.54 11.89 -14.59
N CYS A 264 -1.33 12.34 -13.61
CA CYS A 264 -2.56 11.68 -13.21
C CYS A 264 -3.61 11.85 -14.32
N PRO A 265 -4.01 10.77 -15.02
CA PRO A 265 -4.88 10.91 -16.18
C PRO A 265 -6.25 11.54 -15.86
N PRO A 266 -6.95 11.14 -14.77
CA PRO A 266 -8.22 11.76 -14.43
C PRO A 266 -8.07 13.03 -13.58
N GLY A 267 -6.85 13.54 -13.34
CA GLY A 267 -6.64 14.70 -12.48
C GLY A 267 -7.11 14.48 -11.03
N ALA A 268 -6.95 13.27 -10.51
CA ALA A 268 -7.45 12.87 -9.19
C ALA A 268 -6.57 13.28 -8.00
N ILE A 269 -5.36 13.81 -8.24
CA ILE A 269 -4.42 14.13 -7.15
C ILE A 269 -4.55 15.61 -6.82
N PHE A 270 -4.91 15.92 -5.57
CA PHE A 270 -4.97 17.30 -5.08
C PHE A 270 -3.57 17.93 -5.01
N GLU A 271 -3.46 19.21 -5.36
CA GLU A 271 -2.21 19.96 -5.24
C GLU A 271 -1.83 20.22 -3.77
N GLU A 272 -2.84 20.29 -2.90
CA GLU A 272 -2.75 20.58 -1.47
C GLU A 272 -3.31 19.44 -0.61
N LYS A 273 -2.92 19.42 0.66
CA LYS A 273 -3.46 18.46 1.63
C LYS A 273 -4.93 18.73 1.95
N GLN A 274 -5.69 17.64 2.04
CA GLN A 274 -7.11 17.65 2.36
C GLN A 274 -7.34 17.27 3.83
N MET A 275 -8.44 17.74 4.41
CA MET A 275 -8.90 17.25 5.70
C MET A 275 -9.60 15.91 5.48
N VAL A 276 -9.14 14.83 6.12
CA VAL A 276 -9.72 13.49 5.94
C VAL A 276 -9.75 12.75 7.26
N ARG A 277 -10.95 12.58 7.83
CA ARG A 277 -11.19 11.98 9.15
C ARG A 277 -10.35 12.63 10.25
N GLY A 278 -10.44 13.96 10.35
CA GLY A 278 -9.74 14.77 11.36
C GLY A 278 -8.24 14.92 11.18
N VAL A 279 -7.68 14.47 10.05
CA VAL A 279 -6.24 14.59 9.76
C VAL A 279 -6.04 15.33 8.43
N LYS A 280 -5.25 16.41 8.45
CA LYS A 280 -4.80 17.11 7.24
C LYS A 280 -3.68 16.32 6.55
N LYS A 281 -3.99 15.66 5.43
CA LYS A 281 -3.06 14.75 4.74
C LYS A 281 -3.19 14.79 3.22
N TRP A 282 -2.22 14.22 2.52
CA TRP A 282 -2.33 13.99 1.09
C TRP A 282 -3.46 13.00 0.82
N PHE A 283 -4.30 13.31 -0.16
CA PHE A 283 -5.47 12.52 -0.51
C PHE A 283 -5.60 12.44 -2.03
N VAL A 284 -6.18 11.35 -2.51
CA VAL A 284 -6.50 11.16 -3.92
C VAL A 284 -8.01 11.12 -4.02
N ASP A 285 -8.56 11.94 -4.90
CA ASP A 285 -9.97 11.94 -5.27
C ASP A 285 -10.35 10.56 -5.80
N PHE A 286 -11.04 9.79 -4.96
CA PHE A 286 -11.36 8.40 -5.26
C PHE A 286 -12.28 8.31 -6.49
N ASP A 287 -13.32 9.15 -6.53
CA ASP A 287 -14.34 9.11 -7.59
C ASP A 287 -13.75 9.41 -8.97
N LYS A 288 -12.70 10.24 -9.03
CA LYS A 288 -11.93 10.45 -10.26
C LYS A 288 -10.94 9.34 -10.55
N CYS A 289 -10.27 8.80 -9.52
CA CYS A 289 -9.21 7.81 -9.69
C CYS A 289 -9.77 6.46 -10.17
N ILE A 290 -10.85 5.99 -9.54
CA ILE A 290 -11.27 4.59 -9.67
C ILE A 290 -11.68 4.18 -11.09
N PRO A 291 -12.35 5.01 -11.92
CA PRO A 291 -12.71 4.61 -13.28
C PRO A 291 -11.47 4.35 -14.14
N THR A 292 -10.52 5.30 -14.14
CA THR A 292 -9.25 5.12 -14.86
C THR A 292 -8.44 3.96 -14.29
N PHE A 293 -8.42 3.81 -12.96
CA PHE A 293 -7.70 2.72 -12.30
C PHE A 293 -8.20 1.36 -12.78
N GLY A 294 -9.53 1.17 -12.84
CA GLY A 294 -10.18 -0.06 -13.27
C GLY A 294 -9.92 -0.40 -14.73
N GLU A 295 -10.16 0.55 -15.63
CA GLU A 295 -10.01 0.36 -17.08
C GLU A 295 -8.56 0.12 -17.50
N ALA A 296 -7.61 0.75 -16.80
CA ALA A 296 -6.18 0.61 -17.06
C ALA A 296 -5.54 -0.50 -16.22
N LEU A 297 -6.27 -1.58 -15.93
CA LEU A 297 -5.79 -2.81 -15.26
C LEU A 297 -5.05 -2.56 -13.93
N GLY A 298 -5.40 -1.49 -13.21
CA GLY A 298 -4.72 -1.05 -12.00
C GLY A 298 -3.66 0.03 -12.26
N CYS A 299 -4.08 1.19 -12.79
CA CYS A 299 -3.22 2.34 -13.09
C CYS A 299 -2.19 2.63 -11.97
N ALA A 300 -0.94 2.88 -12.36
CA ALA A 300 0.16 3.18 -11.45
C ALA A 300 0.94 4.46 -11.81
N ALA A 301 0.37 5.34 -12.65
CA ALA A 301 1.07 6.51 -13.21
C ALA A 301 1.76 7.39 -12.18
N CYS A 302 1.05 7.69 -11.09
CA CYS A 302 1.52 8.56 -10.04
C CYS A 302 2.69 7.97 -9.23
N ILE A 303 2.74 6.64 -9.12
CA ILE A 303 3.81 5.90 -8.42
C ILE A 303 5.00 5.72 -9.36
N ALA A 304 4.77 5.25 -10.58
CA ALA A 304 5.82 4.99 -11.56
C ALA A 304 6.60 6.27 -11.92
N LYS A 305 5.90 7.40 -12.11
CA LYS A 305 6.56 8.67 -12.43
C LYS A 305 7.03 9.47 -11.20
N CYS A 306 6.82 8.97 -9.98
CA CYS A 306 7.30 9.63 -8.78
C CYS A 306 8.84 9.71 -8.79
N PRO A 307 9.46 10.89 -8.58
CA PRO A 307 10.93 11.00 -8.55
C PRO A 307 11.61 10.12 -7.50
N TRP A 308 10.88 9.73 -6.46
CA TRP A 308 11.37 8.82 -5.42
C TRP A 308 11.46 7.38 -5.91
N SER A 309 10.59 6.98 -6.84
CA SER A 309 10.51 5.61 -7.36
C SER A 309 11.65 5.27 -8.33
N THR A 310 12.36 6.27 -8.88
CA THR A 310 13.54 6.01 -9.72
C THR A 310 14.61 5.27 -8.90
N PRO A 311 15.10 4.10 -9.34
CA PRO A 311 16.08 3.30 -8.59
C PRO A 311 17.31 4.11 -8.18
N GLY A 312 17.73 3.95 -6.92
CA GLY A 312 18.90 4.64 -6.35
C GLY A 312 18.73 6.14 -6.09
N ARG A 313 17.53 6.72 -6.30
CA ARG A 313 17.27 8.15 -6.11
C ARG A 313 16.73 8.50 -4.73
N ALA A 314 15.94 7.64 -4.10
CA ALA A 314 15.33 7.91 -2.78
C ALA A 314 16.36 8.23 -1.68
N PRO A 315 17.51 7.55 -1.54
CA PRO A 315 18.51 7.90 -0.52
C PRO A 315 19.09 9.30 -0.73
N LYS A 316 19.38 9.65 -1.99
CA LYS A 316 19.91 10.97 -2.37
C LYS A 316 18.89 12.08 -2.12
N LEU A 317 17.61 11.83 -2.40
CA LEU A 317 16.54 12.77 -2.11
C LEU A 317 16.36 12.94 -0.59
N THR A 318 16.36 11.85 0.17
CA THR A 318 16.30 11.89 1.64
C THR A 318 17.38 12.80 2.21
N GLN A 319 18.64 12.54 1.87
CA GLN A 319 19.77 13.35 2.35
C GLN A 319 19.60 14.83 1.95
N LYS A 320 19.30 15.09 0.68
CA LYS A 320 19.15 16.46 0.15
C LYS A 320 18.03 17.23 0.84
N MET A 321 16.90 16.59 1.10
CA MET A 321 15.74 17.25 1.72
C MET A 321 16.00 17.58 3.18
N LEU A 322 16.56 16.63 3.93
CA LEU A 322 16.94 16.85 5.33
C LEU A 322 18.03 17.91 5.48
N ASP A 323 19.03 17.93 4.60
CA ASP A 323 20.06 18.99 4.57
C ASP A 323 19.47 20.38 4.33
N ARG A 324 18.53 20.49 3.38
CA ARG A 324 17.84 21.76 3.10
C ARG A 324 17.02 22.23 4.29
N ARG A 325 16.30 21.31 4.95
CA ARG A 325 15.51 21.63 6.13
C ARG A 325 16.39 22.11 7.27
N ARG A 326 17.49 21.41 7.55
CA ARG A 326 18.47 21.83 8.57
C ARG A 326 18.98 23.24 8.31
N LYS A 327 19.38 23.55 7.07
CA LYS A 327 19.86 24.90 6.71
C LYS A 327 18.79 25.97 6.90
N LYS A 328 17.52 25.67 6.57
CA LYS A 328 16.41 26.63 6.69
C LYS A 328 16.12 27.03 8.15
N TYR A 329 16.39 26.16 9.12
CA TYR A 329 16.11 26.39 10.55
C TYR A 329 17.37 26.60 11.39
N ALA A 330 18.54 26.71 10.76
CA ALA A 330 19.79 27.06 11.41
C ALA A 330 20.00 28.59 11.50
N ASP A 331 19.25 29.35 10.71
CA ASP A 331 19.15 30.81 10.71
C ASP A 331 17.90 31.27 11.49
#